data_AF-A0A3A8J685-F1
#
_entry.id   AF-A0A3A8J685-F1
#
_cell.length_a   1.000
_cell.length_b   1.000
_cell.length_c   1.000
_cell.angle_alpha   90.00
_cell.angle_beta   90.00
_cell.angle_gamma   90.00
#
_symmetry.space_group_name_H-M   'P 1'
#
loop_
_entity.id
_entity.type
_entity.pdbx_description
1 polymer ?
#
loop_
_entity_poly.entity_id
_entity_poly.type
_entity_poly.pdbx_seq_one_letter_code
_entity_poly.pdbx_strand_id
1 'polypeptide(L)'
;MPETLTHRSLPLDVDFDEEGVVLRPWFLQPIPIAWKELEFICLTPTMERYPDGWREKTYAVSYLPKGFRSTFATAGHLWVELVVRDRRPLLARTEGRWTRAWLTTRLHPMLDASDQRKPDQSLLGLDFYKHRLNAPLDDLLDLMARHCRFDLVVHL
;
A
#
# COMPACT_ATOMS: atom_id res chain seq x y z
N MET A 1 -14.85 -3.58 -18.94
CA MET A 1 -14.87 -2.67 -17.77
C MET A 1 -13.56 -2.89 -17.03
N PRO A 2 -12.86 -1.87 -16.53
CA PRO A 2 -11.75 -2.16 -15.61
C PRO A 2 -12.36 -2.86 -14.41
N GLU A 3 -11.98 -4.12 -14.18
CA GLU A 3 -12.45 -4.89 -13.04
C GLU A 3 -11.78 -4.32 -11.79
N THR A 4 -12.60 -3.93 -10.80
CA THR A 4 -12.09 -3.51 -9.50
C THR A 4 -11.34 -4.68 -8.85
N LEU A 5 -10.07 -4.43 -8.51
CA LEU A 5 -9.23 -5.40 -7.81
C LEU A 5 -9.48 -5.24 -6.31
N THR A 6 -10.08 -6.25 -5.68
CA THR A 6 -10.44 -6.22 -4.26
C THR A 6 -9.54 -7.16 -3.48
N HIS A 7 -8.82 -6.61 -2.52
CA HIS A 7 -8.19 -7.36 -1.45
C HIS A 7 -9.11 -7.42 -0.25
N ARG A 8 -9.49 -8.63 0.17
CA ARG A 8 -10.38 -8.82 1.31
C ARG A 8 -9.59 -9.11 2.56
N SER A 9 -9.82 -8.36 3.62
CA SER A 9 -9.20 -8.64 4.90
C SER A 9 -10.09 -8.27 6.04
N LEU A 10 -9.94 -8.98 7.14
CA LEU A 10 -10.58 -8.65 8.40
C LEU A 10 -9.61 -7.80 9.20
N PRO A 11 -9.92 -6.52 9.54
CA PRO A 11 -11.21 -5.83 9.47
C PRO A 11 -11.37 -4.79 8.32
N LEU A 12 -10.59 -4.89 7.25
CA LEU A 12 -10.51 -3.90 6.19
C LEU A 12 -10.46 -4.58 4.81
N ASP A 13 -11.45 -4.32 3.97
CA ASP A 13 -11.35 -4.59 2.53
C ASP A 13 -10.74 -3.38 1.83
N VAL A 14 -9.98 -3.62 0.76
CA VAL A 14 -9.33 -2.57 -0.02
C VAL A 14 -9.59 -2.82 -1.49
N ASP A 15 -10.11 -1.81 -2.18
CA ASP A 15 -10.37 -1.86 -3.61
C ASP A 15 -9.42 -0.96 -4.36
N PHE A 16 -8.98 -1.43 -5.52
CA PHE A 16 -8.11 -0.70 -6.44
C PHE A 16 -8.76 -0.66 -7.81
N ASP A 17 -8.76 0.53 -8.40
CA ASP A 17 -9.20 0.75 -9.76
C ASP A 17 -8.41 1.90 -10.39
N GLU A 18 -8.86 2.35 -11.56
CA GLU A 18 -8.21 3.43 -12.30
C GLU A 18 -8.33 4.81 -11.62
N GLU A 19 -9.28 5.01 -10.70
CA GLU A 19 -9.45 6.28 -9.98
C GLU A 19 -8.57 6.34 -8.73
N GLY A 20 -8.34 5.20 -8.07
CA GLY A 20 -7.51 5.15 -6.88
C GLY A 20 -7.66 3.89 -6.04
N VAL A 21 -7.51 4.12 -4.74
CA VAL A 21 -7.67 3.12 -3.68
C VAL A 21 -8.88 3.48 -2.84
N VAL A 22 -9.75 2.52 -2.55
CA VAL A 22 -10.87 2.70 -1.63
C VAL A 22 -10.65 1.80 -0.41
N LEU A 23 -10.47 2.40 0.76
CA LEU A 23 -10.42 1.68 2.02
C LEU A 23 -11.86 1.43 2.49
N ARG A 24 -12.23 0.18 2.73
CA ARG A 24 -13.56 -0.24 3.22
C ARG A 24 -13.44 -0.90 4.59
N PRO A 25 -13.18 -0.11 5.65
CA PRO A 25 -13.21 -0.64 7.00
C PRO A 25 -14.62 -1.13 7.35
N TRP A 26 -14.72 -2.29 7.97
CA TRP A 26 -16.03 -2.87 8.31
C TRP A 26 -16.82 -1.95 9.26
N PHE A 27 -18.13 -1.82 8.99
CA PHE A 27 -19.07 -0.97 9.75
C PHE A 27 -18.78 0.55 9.72
N LEU A 28 -17.85 1.00 8.88
CA LEU A 28 -17.52 2.41 8.69
C LEU A 28 -17.76 2.82 7.23
N GLN A 29 -17.67 4.12 6.95
CA GLN A 29 -17.85 4.62 5.60
C GLN A 29 -16.61 4.31 4.73
N PRO A 30 -16.77 4.00 3.43
CA PRO A 30 -15.65 3.87 2.50
C PRO A 30 -14.85 5.17 2.41
N ILE A 31 -13.53 5.05 2.29
CA ILE A 31 -12.60 6.18 2.21
C ILE A 31 -11.86 6.08 0.86
N PRO A 32 -12.28 6.85 -0.16
CA PRO A 32 -11.54 6.92 -1.41
C PRO A 32 -10.25 7.74 -1.22
N ILE A 33 -9.17 7.31 -1.87
CA ILE A 33 -7.87 7.97 -1.97
C ILE A 33 -7.47 7.90 -3.44
N ALA A 34 -7.51 9.03 -4.14
CA ALA A 34 -7.15 9.08 -5.56
C ALA A 34 -5.64 8.87 -5.74
N TRP A 35 -5.22 8.32 -6.88
CA TRP A 35 -3.80 8.13 -7.18
C TRP A 35 -2.96 9.41 -7.05
N LYS A 36 -3.51 10.56 -7.47
CA LYS A 36 -2.87 11.88 -7.34
C LYS A 36 -2.63 12.34 -5.90
N GLU A 37 -3.31 11.74 -4.93
CA GLU A 37 -3.13 12.04 -3.51
C GLU A 37 -2.00 11.20 -2.89
N LEU A 38 -1.50 10.21 -3.62
CA LEU A 38 -0.34 9.43 -3.26
C LEU A 38 0.93 10.06 -3.83
N GLU A 39 1.98 10.08 -3.02
CA GLU A 39 3.33 10.51 -3.40
C GLU A 39 4.08 9.35 -4.05
N PHE A 40 4.04 8.19 -3.40
CA PHE A 40 4.57 6.91 -3.87
C PHE A 40 3.94 5.77 -3.07
N ILE A 41 4.23 4.54 -3.50
CA ILE A 41 3.87 3.32 -2.77
C ILE A 41 5.15 2.59 -2.38
N CYS A 42 5.26 2.16 -1.14
CA CYS A 42 6.34 1.28 -0.69
C CYS A 42 5.83 -0.15 -0.58
N LEU A 43 6.58 -1.08 -1.16
CA LEU A 43 6.27 -2.50 -1.19
C LEU A 43 7.34 -3.26 -0.42
N THR A 44 6.92 -4.06 0.56
CA THR A 44 7.80 -4.96 1.32
C THR A 44 7.29 -6.40 1.22
N PRO A 45 8.03 -7.32 0.58
CA PRO A 45 9.32 -7.10 -0.05
C PRO A 45 9.19 -6.23 -1.32
N THR A 46 10.31 -5.61 -1.71
CA THR A 46 10.35 -4.78 -2.93
C THR A 46 10.09 -5.65 -4.15
N MET A 47 9.30 -5.15 -5.10
CA MET A 47 8.93 -5.85 -6.32
C MET A 47 9.54 -5.15 -7.55
N GLU A 48 9.92 -5.93 -8.56
CA GLU A 48 10.47 -5.45 -9.82
C GLU A 48 9.80 -6.15 -11.00
N ARG A 49 9.53 -5.39 -12.07
CA ARG A 49 8.86 -5.91 -13.27
C ARG A 49 9.86 -6.54 -14.23
N TYR A 50 9.68 -7.83 -14.52
CA TYR A 50 10.41 -8.58 -15.55
C TYR A 50 9.49 -8.88 -16.74
N PRO A 51 10.00 -9.29 -17.91
CA PRO A 51 9.17 -9.61 -19.07
C PRO A 51 8.08 -10.66 -18.81
N ASP A 52 8.33 -11.60 -17.89
CA ASP A 52 7.45 -12.72 -17.56
C ASP A 52 6.52 -12.46 -16.37
N GLY A 53 6.68 -11.34 -15.67
CA GLY A 53 5.84 -10.98 -14.52
C GLY A 53 6.57 -10.16 -13.48
N TRP A 54 5.87 -9.89 -12.37
CA TRP A 54 6.49 -9.27 -11.20
C TRP A 54 7.26 -10.27 -10.37
N ARG A 55 8.46 -9.87 -9.92
CA ARG A 55 9.30 -10.70 -9.07
C ARG A 55 9.78 -9.89 -7.88
N GLU A 56 9.99 -10.57 -6.76
CA GLU A 56 10.66 -9.94 -5.62
C GLU A 56 12.07 -9.52 -6.02
N LYS A 57 12.39 -8.26 -5.77
CA LYS A 57 13.72 -7.72 -5.97
C LYS A 57 14.64 -8.26 -4.88
N THR A 58 15.24 -9.40 -5.16
CA THR A 58 16.41 -9.84 -4.43
C THR A 58 17.56 -8.96 -4.87
N TYR A 59 17.89 -7.94 -4.08
CA TYR A 59 19.18 -7.27 -4.24
C TYR A 59 20.24 -8.38 -4.30
N ALA A 60 21.09 -8.33 -5.32
CA ALA A 60 22.21 -9.25 -5.50
C ALA A 60 23.19 -9.07 -4.33
N VAL A 61 22.79 -9.57 -3.17
CA VAL A 61 23.62 -9.76 -2.02
C VAL A 61 24.06 -11.19 -2.15
N SER A 62 25.29 -11.38 -2.59
CA SER A 62 26.09 -12.61 -2.49
C SER A 62 26.19 -13.18 -1.05
N TYR A 63 25.33 -12.73 -0.12
CA TYR A 63 25.30 -13.03 1.31
C TYR A 63 23.88 -13.26 1.84
N LEU A 64 22.86 -13.52 1.02
CA LEU A 64 21.62 -14.07 1.58
C LEU A 64 21.95 -15.42 2.25
N PRO A 65 21.65 -15.60 3.54
CA PRO A 65 21.96 -16.83 4.25
C PRO A 65 21.39 -18.02 3.48
N LYS A 66 22.11 -19.15 3.44
CA LYS A 66 21.54 -20.41 2.94
C LYS A 66 20.25 -20.69 3.73
N GLY A 67 19.10 -20.60 3.05
CA GLY A 67 17.79 -20.76 3.66
C GLY A 67 17.00 -19.47 3.90
N PHE A 68 17.41 -18.32 3.35
CA PHE A 68 16.55 -17.13 3.32
C PHE A 68 15.20 -17.47 2.68
N ARG A 69 14.14 -17.20 3.42
CA ARG A 69 12.75 -17.43 3.03
C ARG A 69 12.05 -16.08 3.04
N SER A 70 11.79 -15.54 1.87
CA SER A 70 10.93 -14.35 1.76
C SER A 70 9.55 -14.65 2.35
N THR A 71 9.02 -13.71 3.14
CA THR A 71 7.65 -13.77 3.66
C THR A 71 6.64 -13.81 2.52
N PHE A 72 6.95 -13.16 1.39
CA PHE A 72 6.13 -13.22 0.19
C PHE A 72 6.20 -14.62 -0.45
N ALA A 73 7.40 -15.20 -0.61
CA ALA A 73 7.56 -16.53 -1.17
C ALA A 73 6.95 -17.65 -0.29
N THR A 74 6.91 -17.45 1.03
CA THR A 74 6.45 -18.47 1.99
C THR A 74 5.00 -18.32 2.43
N ALA A 75 4.53 -17.10 2.68
CA ALA A 75 3.18 -16.82 3.18
C ALA A 75 2.31 -16.09 2.16
N GLY A 76 2.86 -15.71 1.00
CA GLY A 76 2.16 -14.86 0.02
C GLY A 76 1.83 -13.48 0.57
N HIS A 77 2.58 -13.02 1.58
CA HIS A 77 2.35 -11.75 2.28
C HIS A 77 3.22 -10.64 1.69
N LEU A 78 2.58 -9.54 1.34
CA LEU A 78 3.13 -8.30 0.81
C LEU A 78 2.62 -7.18 1.72
N TRP A 79 3.52 -6.36 2.23
CA TRP A 79 3.16 -5.14 2.93
C TRP A 79 3.13 -3.99 1.93
N VAL A 80 2.00 -3.31 1.85
CA VAL A 80 1.77 -2.19 0.93
C VAL A 80 1.59 -0.92 1.74
N GLU A 81 2.46 0.05 1.54
CA GLU A 81 2.41 1.33 2.25
C GLU A 81 2.08 2.44 1.27
N LEU A 82 0.94 3.07 1.49
CA LEU A 82 0.50 4.22 0.72
C LEU A 82 1.04 5.48 1.38
N VAL A 83 1.93 6.20 0.69
CA VAL A 83 2.38 7.51 1.16
C VAL A 83 1.44 8.58 0.63
N VAL A 84 0.62 9.13 1.51
CA VAL A 84 -0.33 10.21 1.23
C VAL A 84 0.41 11.55 1.28
N ARG A 85 0.28 12.38 0.22
CA ARG A 85 0.96 13.68 0.06
C ARG A 85 0.59 14.71 1.13
N ASP A 86 -0.72 14.87 1.36
CA ASP A 86 -1.31 15.74 2.38
C ASP A 86 -2.56 15.06 2.93
N ARG A 87 -2.56 14.73 4.21
CA ARG A 87 -3.71 14.08 4.87
C ARG A 87 -4.88 15.02 5.15
N ARG A 88 -4.69 16.34 5.17
CA ARG A 88 -5.72 17.29 5.60
C ARG A 88 -6.95 17.28 4.68
N PRO A 89 -6.82 17.33 3.34
CA PRO A 89 -7.97 17.23 2.44
C PRO A 89 -8.69 15.89 2.57
N LEU A 90 -7.94 14.80 2.70
CA LEU A 90 -8.46 13.46 2.89
C LEU A 90 -9.31 13.34 4.17
N LEU A 91 -8.78 13.83 5.30
CA LEU A 91 -9.51 13.84 6.57
C LEU A 91 -10.72 14.78 6.53
N ALA A 92 -10.59 15.94 5.89
CA ALA A 92 -11.67 16.93 5.79
C ALA A 92 -12.89 16.39 5.04
N ARG A 93 -12.67 15.67 3.93
CA ARG A 93 -13.74 15.06 3.13
C ARG A 93 -14.26 13.73 3.67
N THR A 94 -13.52 13.06 4.56
CA THR A 94 -13.95 11.77 5.13
C THR A 94 -15.21 11.96 5.97
N GLU A 95 -16.28 11.26 5.59
CA GLU A 95 -17.58 11.32 6.24
C GLU A 95 -17.67 10.39 7.47
N GLY A 96 -18.35 10.86 8.51
CA GLY A 96 -18.55 10.13 9.76
C GLY A 96 -17.40 10.29 10.74
N ARG A 97 -17.73 10.68 11.98
CA ARG A 97 -16.73 10.91 13.04
C ARG A 97 -15.87 9.69 13.34
N TRP A 98 -16.46 8.49 13.27
CA TRP A 98 -15.78 7.24 13.57
C TRP A 98 -14.86 6.82 12.43
N THR A 99 -15.30 6.97 11.18
CA THR A 99 -14.46 6.76 9.99
C THR A 99 -13.26 7.69 10.00
N ARG A 100 -13.47 8.99 10.28
CA ARG A 100 -12.39 9.98 10.38
C ARG A 100 -11.42 9.65 11.51
N ALA A 101 -11.92 9.26 12.69
CA ALA A 101 -11.08 8.85 13.80
C ALA A 101 -10.25 7.61 13.46
N TRP A 102 -10.86 6.58 12.88
CA TRP A 102 -10.18 5.38 12.38
C TRP A 102 -9.09 5.72 11.36
N LEU A 103 -9.39 6.60 10.39
CA LEU A 103 -8.41 7.02 9.40
C LEU A 103 -7.25 7.79 10.04
N THR A 104 -7.55 8.64 11.02
CA THR A 104 -6.54 9.43 11.73
C THR A 104 -5.56 8.53 12.49
N THR A 105 -6.03 7.44 13.11
CA THR A 105 -5.15 6.51 13.83
C THR A 105 -4.30 5.63 12.91
N ARG A 106 -4.70 5.46 11.64
CA ARG A 106 -3.96 4.70 10.61
C ARG A 106 -2.95 5.52 9.82
N LEU A 107 -3.09 6.85 9.82
CA LEU A 107 -2.20 7.77 9.12
C LEU A 107 -1.01 8.14 10.01
N HIS A 108 0.08 7.38 9.87
CA HIS A 108 1.31 7.62 10.62
C HIS A 108 2.08 8.81 10.02
N PRO A 109 2.61 9.72 10.84
CA PRO A 109 3.45 10.80 10.34
C PRO A 109 4.75 10.23 9.77
N MET A 110 5.20 10.76 8.64
CA MET A 110 6.50 10.38 8.09
C MET A 110 7.64 11.21 8.67
N LEU A 111 8.81 10.61 8.74
CA LEU A 111 10.07 11.28 9.06
C LEU A 111 10.91 11.45 7.80
N ASP A 112 11.78 12.45 7.79
CA ASP A 112 12.86 12.57 6.81
C ASP A 112 14.15 11.90 7.31
N ALA A 113 15.22 11.98 6.52
CA ALA A 113 16.51 11.38 6.86
C ALA A 113 17.20 12.02 8.08
N SER A 114 16.68 13.15 8.58
CA SER A 114 17.17 13.84 9.78
C SER A 114 16.26 13.60 11.00
N ASP A 115 15.40 12.57 10.94
CA ASP A 115 14.36 12.26 11.93
C ASP A 115 13.35 13.39 12.18
N GLN A 116 13.23 14.34 11.24
CA GLN A 116 12.26 15.41 11.34
C GLN A 116 10.93 14.99 10.73
N ARG A 117 9.83 15.35 11.39
CA ARG A 117 8.49 15.08 10.88
C ARG A 117 8.25 15.86 9.60
N LYS A 118 7.89 15.15 8.54
CA LYS A 118 7.37 15.77 7.32
C LYS A 118 5.99 16.38 7.62
N PRO A 119 5.76 17.65 7.28
CA PRO A 119 4.54 18.36 7.67
C PRO A 119 3.29 17.80 6.99
N ASP A 120 3.42 17.37 5.73
CA ASP A 120 2.27 17.03 4.90
C ASP A 120 2.17 15.51 4.62
N GLN A 121 3.28 14.77 4.65
CA GLN A 121 3.28 13.36 4.29
C GLN A 121 2.83 12.44 5.43
N SER A 122 1.97 11.49 5.11
CA SER A 122 1.52 10.45 6.03
C SER A 122 1.55 9.08 5.38
N LEU A 123 1.89 8.07 6.17
CA LEU A 123 1.98 6.68 5.76
C LEU A 123 0.72 5.93 6.19
N LEU A 124 0.19 5.11 5.30
CA LEU A 124 -0.89 4.17 5.58
C LEU A 124 -0.45 2.76 5.17
N GLY A 125 -0.18 1.91 6.16
CA GLY A 125 0.25 0.52 5.94
C GLY A 125 -0.93 -0.45 5.78
N LEU A 126 -0.79 -1.38 4.85
CA LEU A 126 -1.78 -2.41 4.52
C LEU A 126 -1.11 -3.79 4.41
N ASP A 127 -1.71 -4.77 5.08
CA ASP A 127 -1.32 -6.18 5.01
C ASP A 127 -2.00 -6.89 3.83
N PHE A 128 -1.23 -7.18 2.77
CA PHE A 128 -1.72 -7.91 1.61
C PHE A 128 -1.32 -9.38 1.65
N TYR A 129 -2.32 -10.25 1.58
CA TYR A 129 -2.12 -11.67 1.32
C TYR A 129 -2.62 -11.99 -0.07
N LYS A 130 -1.75 -12.54 -0.93
CA LYS A 130 -2.04 -12.87 -2.33
C LYS A 130 -3.33 -13.69 -2.50
N HIS A 131 -3.56 -14.66 -1.61
CA HIS A 131 -4.75 -15.53 -1.66
C HIS A 131 -6.07 -14.82 -1.35
N ARG A 132 -6.04 -13.57 -0.87
CA ARG A 132 -7.23 -12.76 -0.57
C ARG A 132 -7.52 -11.68 -1.61
N LEU A 133 -6.70 -11.62 -2.66
CA LEU A 133 -6.95 -10.78 -3.83
C LEU A 133 -7.88 -11.54 -4.79
N ASN A 134 -8.88 -10.88 -5.34
CA ASN A 134 -9.81 -11.46 -6.33
C ASN A 134 -9.20 -11.62 -7.74
N ALA A 135 -7.91 -11.33 -7.90
CA ALA A 135 -7.20 -11.27 -9.17
C ALA A 135 -5.72 -11.70 -8.99
N PRO A 136 -4.98 -11.97 -10.08
CA PRO A 136 -3.53 -12.08 -10.04
C PRO A 136 -2.87 -10.87 -9.37
N LEU A 137 -1.83 -11.11 -8.57
CA LEU A 137 -1.07 -10.03 -7.94
C LEU A 137 -0.42 -9.10 -8.97
N ASP A 138 0.03 -9.67 -10.10
CA ASP A 138 0.65 -8.93 -11.19
C ASP A 138 -0.28 -7.83 -11.74
N ASP A 139 -1.59 -8.08 -11.78
CA ASP A 139 -2.57 -7.08 -12.23
C ASP A 139 -2.66 -5.90 -11.26
N LEU A 140 -2.60 -6.17 -9.95
CA LEU A 140 -2.56 -5.14 -8.91
C LEU A 140 -1.26 -4.34 -8.96
N LEU A 141 -0.12 -5.02 -9.11
CA LEU A 141 1.18 -4.36 -9.20
C LEU A 141 1.32 -3.53 -10.48
N ASP A 142 0.83 -4.05 -11.62
CA ASP A 142 0.78 -3.31 -12.88
C ASP A 142 -0.15 -2.09 -12.75
N LEU A 143 -1.32 -2.21 -12.10
CA LEU A 143 -2.21 -1.07 -11.84
C LEU A 143 -1.52 0.01 -10.99
N MET A 144 -0.93 -0.39 -9.86
CA MET A 144 -0.23 0.55 -8.98
C MET A 144 0.94 1.23 -9.68
N ALA A 145 1.74 0.48 -10.45
CA ALA A 145 2.91 1.02 -11.16
C ALA A 145 2.54 1.97 -12.31
N ARG A 146 1.34 1.83 -12.92
CA ARG A 146 0.83 2.78 -13.92
C ARG A 146 0.53 4.16 -13.32
N HIS A 147 0.09 4.20 -12.06
CA HIS A 147 -0.44 5.41 -11.43
C HIS A 147 0.45 6.02 -10.35
N CYS A 148 1.36 5.23 -9.78
CA CYS A 148 2.21 5.63 -8.69
C CYS A 148 3.60 5.01 -8.81
N ARG A 149 4.63 5.77 -8.47
CA ARG A 149 6.00 5.24 -8.41
C ARG A 149 6.18 4.36 -7.18
N PHE A 150 7.04 3.35 -7.29
CA PHE A 150 7.50 2.57 -6.14
C PHE A 150 8.77 3.18 -5.56
N ASP A 151 8.77 3.43 -4.25
CA ASP A 151 9.90 4.01 -3.52
C ASP A 151 9.99 3.39 -2.12
N LEU A 152 11.06 3.68 -1.39
CA LEU A 152 11.33 3.07 -0.09
C LEU A 152 11.00 4.02 1.06
N VAL A 153 10.37 3.49 2.11
CA VAL A 153 10.29 4.14 3.43
C VAL A 153 11.24 3.43 4.39
N VAL A 154 12.02 4.22 5.13
CA VAL A 154 12.82 3.70 6.24
C VAL A 154 12.05 3.96 7.52
N HIS A 155 11.63 2.90 8.21
CA HIS A 155 11.04 2.96 9.55
C HIS A 155 12.13 2.72 10.61
N LEU A 156 12.01 3.41 11.74
CA LEU A 156 12.82 3.17 12.95
C LEU A 156 12.09 2.21 13.90
#